data_AF-A0A2T0VJW5-F1
#
_entry.id   AF-A0A2T0VJW5-F1
#
_cell.length_a   1.000
_cell.length_b   1.000
_cell.length_c   1.000
_cell.angle_alpha   90.00
_cell.angle_beta   90.00
_cell.angle_gamma   90.00
#
_symmetry.space_group_name_H-M   'P 1'
#
loop_
_entity.id
_entity.type
_entity.pdbx_description
1 polymer ?
#
loop_
_entity_poly.entity_id
_entity_poly.type
_entity_poly.pdbx_seq_one_letter_code
_entity_poly.pdbx_strand_id
1 'polypeptide(L)'
;MDVTLLRHFVAVAEQLHFARAAQSLGISRPALSSSVKALEAELGAELFDRSAERTTLSATGQQLLAESGPLIEAEELRLAEIAATMALPGTLSVAFVPGVTVGKWTLAWESRHPGIALRVRPVDEEDSVAVLRDGIADVSFVRLPVKDHGLGVIPLYQETAVVVVSKDHPIALFDSVTLADLADEKIVRKPPIVSDAVELVAAGVGVVLLPQSIARLHARKDVVARPVTDAPQTGIAIVWIEDDLTAEMEEFIGIVRGRTAASSRSGSPLSEAAGSDTDRAVGSGSSSSSPSSEKSGAAKSGQAKSAAGAAKKPKARQVKHSRGALQARNRKRGGGR
;
A
#
# COMPACT_ATOMS: atom_id res chain seq x y z
N MET A 1 -24.53 9.51 -27.09
CA MET A 1 -23.70 8.31 -26.93
C MET A 1 -23.38 8.13 -25.47
N ASP A 2 -23.92 7.07 -24.88
CA ASP A 2 -23.60 6.68 -23.50
C ASP A 2 -22.17 6.09 -23.44
N VAL A 3 -21.27 6.74 -22.69
CA VAL A 3 -19.86 6.35 -22.55
C VAL A 3 -19.71 4.98 -21.87
N THR A 4 -20.68 4.56 -21.05
CA THR A 4 -20.69 3.22 -20.45
C THR A 4 -20.90 2.16 -21.53
N LEU A 5 -21.85 2.40 -22.44
CA LEU A 5 -22.08 1.51 -23.58
C LEU A 5 -20.88 1.47 -24.52
N LEU A 6 -20.22 2.62 -24.72
CA LEU A 6 -19.00 2.74 -25.52
C LEU A 6 -17.84 1.95 -24.91
N ARG A 7 -17.58 2.05 -23.59
CA ARG A 7 -16.57 1.24 -22.89
C ARG A 7 -16.85 -0.26 -23.00
N HIS A 8 -18.10 -0.66 -22.84
CA HIS A 8 -18.52 -2.05 -23.02
C HIS A 8 -18.24 -2.56 -24.45
N PHE A 9 -18.52 -1.74 -25.45
CA PHE A 9 -18.16 -2.05 -26.84
C PHE A 9 -16.65 -2.18 -27.03
N VAL A 10 -15.85 -1.20 -26.58
CA VAL A 10 -14.38 -1.22 -26.70
C VAL A 10 -13.79 -2.48 -26.07
N ALA A 11 -14.22 -2.85 -24.85
CA ALA A 11 -13.76 -4.07 -24.19
C ALA A 11 -14.01 -5.34 -25.02
N VAL A 12 -15.14 -5.43 -25.73
CA VAL A 12 -15.44 -6.55 -26.61
C VAL A 12 -14.63 -6.47 -27.91
N ALA A 13 -14.46 -5.27 -28.47
CA ALA A 13 -13.74 -5.01 -29.70
C ALA A 13 -12.25 -5.36 -29.60
N GLU A 14 -11.61 -5.07 -28.47
CA GLU A 14 -10.20 -5.39 -28.23
C GLU A 14 -9.96 -6.88 -28.00
N GLN A 15 -10.89 -7.56 -27.32
CA GLN A 15 -10.72 -8.95 -26.92
C GLN A 15 -11.30 -9.94 -27.94
N LEU A 16 -12.16 -9.46 -28.84
CA LEU A 16 -12.97 -10.23 -29.79
C LEU A 16 -13.65 -11.44 -29.13
N HIS A 17 -14.05 -11.28 -27.86
CA HIS A 17 -14.59 -12.38 -27.06
C HIS A 17 -15.45 -11.88 -25.89
N PHE A 18 -16.77 -11.94 -26.04
CA PHE A 18 -17.73 -11.44 -25.04
C PHE A 18 -17.53 -11.96 -23.62
N ALA A 19 -17.24 -13.25 -23.43
CA ALA A 19 -17.10 -13.79 -22.07
C ALA A 19 -15.84 -13.28 -21.36
N ARG A 20 -14.76 -13.01 -22.12
CA ARG A 20 -13.50 -12.49 -21.55
C ARG A 20 -13.65 -11.00 -21.24
N ALA A 21 -14.30 -10.27 -22.14
CA ALA A 21 -14.62 -8.86 -21.94
C ALA A 21 -15.56 -8.65 -20.74
N ALA A 22 -16.57 -9.51 -20.58
CA ALA A 22 -17.46 -9.45 -19.42
C ALA A 22 -16.70 -9.72 -18.11
N GLN A 23 -15.78 -10.69 -18.13
CA GLN A 23 -14.93 -11.00 -16.97
C GLN A 23 -13.99 -9.86 -16.62
N SER A 24 -13.36 -9.21 -17.61
CA SER A 24 -12.46 -8.06 -17.35
C SER A 24 -13.20 -6.84 -16.83
N LEU A 25 -14.47 -6.67 -17.21
CA LEU A 25 -15.34 -5.60 -16.72
C LEU A 25 -16.07 -5.94 -15.41
N GLY A 26 -15.94 -7.17 -14.89
CA GLY A 26 -16.63 -7.59 -13.66
C GLY A 26 -18.15 -7.70 -13.80
N ILE A 27 -18.70 -7.81 -15.01
CA ILE A 27 -20.15 -7.90 -15.27
C ILE A 27 -20.55 -9.24 -15.87
N SER A 28 -21.85 -9.53 -15.85
CA SER A 28 -22.37 -10.74 -16.50
C SER A 28 -22.32 -10.64 -18.03
N ARG A 29 -22.03 -11.75 -18.72
CA ARG A 29 -22.08 -11.80 -20.19
C ARG A 29 -23.43 -11.33 -20.77
N PRO A 30 -24.60 -11.72 -20.22
CA PRO A 30 -25.89 -11.19 -20.69
C PRO A 30 -25.99 -9.66 -20.55
N ALA A 31 -25.50 -9.08 -19.46
CA ALA A 31 -25.48 -7.62 -19.28
C ALA A 31 -24.61 -6.95 -20.35
N LEU A 32 -23.41 -7.47 -20.60
CA LEU A 32 -22.52 -6.95 -21.65
C LEU A 32 -23.15 -7.04 -23.04
N SER A 33 -23.78 -8.17 -23.38
CA SER A 33 -24.46 -8.35 -24.66
C SER A 33 -25.62 -7.37 -24.83
N SER A 34 -26.39 -7.11 -23.77
CA SER A 34 -27.47 -6.12 -23.79
C SER A 34 -26.94 -4.70 -23.96
N SER A 35 -25.82 -4.34 -23.33
CA SER A 35 -25.19 -3.03 -23.52
C SER A 35 -24.71 -2.81 -24.96
N VAL A 36 -24.05 -3.79 -25.56
CA VAL A 36 -23.63 -3.70 -26.96
C VAL A 36 -24.84 -3.55 -27.89
N LYS A 37 -25.92 -4.31 -27.66
CA LYS A 37 -27.17 -4.17 -28.43
C LYS A 37 -27.82 -2.81 -28.27
N ALA A 38 -27.77 -2.23 -27.06
CA ALA A 38 -28.29 -0.89 -26.81
C ALA A 38 -27.49 0.16 -27.60
N LEU A 39 -26.17 0.00 -27.67
CA LEU A 39 -25.31 0.88 -28.49
C LEU A 39 -25.59 0.72 -29.99
N GLU A 40 -25.70 -0.51 -30.49
CA GLU A 40 -26.08 -0.78 -31.88
C GLU A 40 -27.45 -0.16 -32.23
N ALA A 41 -28.40 -0.21 -31.30
CA ALA A 41 -29.71 0.41 -31.46
C ALA A 41 -29.65 1.95 -31.43
N GLU A 42 -28.82 2.55 -30.56
CA GLU A 42 -28.59 4.00 -30.52
C GLU A 42 -27.97 4.51 -31.83
N LEU A 43 -27.04 3.74 -32.40
CA LEU A 43 -26.33 4.08 -33.64
C LEU A 43 -27.09 3.69 -34.92
N GLY A 44 -28.10 2.82 -34.81
CA GLY A 44 -28.80 2.24 -35.96
C GLY A 44 -27.92 1.36 -36.84
N ALA A 45 -26.82 0.81 -36.30
CA ALA A 45 -25.83 0.04 -37.06
C ALA A 45 -25.31 -1.15 -36.24
N GLU A 46 -25.05 -2.27 -36.92
CA GLU A 46 -24.38 -3.43 -36.31
C GLU A 46 -22.88 -3.13 -36.16
N LEU A 47 -22.34 -3.36 -34.96
CA LEU A 47 -20.93 -3.11 -34.64
C LEU A 47 -20.09 -4.40 -34.75
N PHE A 48 -20.74 -5.56 -34.67
CA PHE A 48 -20.11 -6.87 -34.84
C PHE A 48 -20.77 -7.66 -35.99
N ASP A 49 -19.98 -8.44 -36.71
CA ASP A 49 -20.48 -9.31 -37.78
C ASP A 49 -21.18 -10.55 -37.19
N ARG A 50 -22.46 -10.73 -37.52
CA ARG A 50 -23.29 -11.86 -37.09
C ARG A 50 -23.12 -13.12 -37.95
N SER A 51 -22.51 -12.98 -39.13
CA SER A 51 -22.30 -14.08 -40.09
C SER A 51 -21.03 -14.88 -39.81
N ALA A 52 -20.11 -14.30 -39.03
CA ALA A 52 -18.85 -14.93 -38.69
C ALA A 52 -19.00 -15.96 -37.56
N GLU A 53 -18.39 -17.14 -37.71
CA GLU A 53 -18.27 -18.15 -36.65
C GLU A 53 -17.50 -17.62 -35.42
N ARG A 54 -16.75 -16.53 -35.60
CA ARG A 54 -15.99 -15.84 -34.55
C ARG A 54 -16.42 -14.37 -34.47
N THR A 55 -16.41 -13.81 -33.27
CA THR A 55 -16.68 -12.39 -33.04
C THR A 55 -15.66 -11.54 -33.80
N THR A 56 -16.14 -10.76 -34.77
CA THR A 56 -15.34 -9.82 -35.56
C THR A 56 -16.08 -8.49 -35.68
N LEU A 57 -15.35 -7.40 -35.88
CA LEU A 57 -15.94 -6.06 -36.01
C LEU A 57 -16.49 -5.83 -37.42
N SER A 58 -17.64 -5.16 -37.51
CA SER A 58 -18.13 -4.62 -38.78
C SER A 58 -17.29 -3.41 -39.22
N ALA A 59 -17.48 -2.92 -40.46
CA ALA A 59 -16.83 -1.68 -40.90
C ALA A 59 -17.18 -0.49 -39.97
N THR A 60 -18.43 -0.39 -39.54
CA THR A 60 -18.88 0.61 -38.57
C THR A 60 -18.24 0.41 -37.20
N GLY A 61 -18.11 -0.84 -36.75
CA GLY A 61 -17.42 -1.16 -35.50
C GLY A 61 -15.94 -0.79 -35.52
N GLN A 62 -15.24 -1.02 -36.64
CA GLN A 62 -13.85 -0.61 -36.80
C GLN A 62 -13.68 0.91 -36.76
N GLN A 63 -14.58 1.65 -37.42
CA GLN A 63 -14.57 3.10 -37.39
C GLN A 63 -14.87 3.63 -35.97
N LEU A 64 -15.90 3.11 -35.32
CA LEU A 64 -16.25 3.51 -33.96
C LEU A 64 -15.10 3.23 -32.99
N LEU A 65 -14.43 2.08 -33.08
CA LEU A 65 -13.29 1.75 -32.23
C LEU A 65 -12.15 2.77 -32.37
N ALA A 66 -11.85 3.21 -33.60
CA ALA A 66 -10.83 4.21 -33.85
C ALA A 66 -11.18 5.59 -33.23
N GLU A 67 -12.47 5.91 -33.17
CA GLU A 67 -12.97 7.17 -32.60
C GLU A 67 -13.30 7.07 -31.09
N SER A 68 -13.35 5.87 -30.52
CA SER A 68 -13.84 5.62 -29.15
C SER A 68 -12.91 6.17 -28.07
N GLY A 69 -11.59 6.02 -28.24
CA GLY A 69 -10.59 6.46 -27.25
C GLY A 69 -10.73 7.94 -26.90
N PRO A 70 -10.64 8.86 -27.88
CA PRO A 70 -10.78 10.30 -27.62
C PRO A 70 -12.12 10.70 -27.00
N LEU A 71 -13.21 10.00 -27.31
CA LEU A 71 -14.53 10.29 -26.74
C LEU A 71 -14.62 9.88 -25.27
N ILE A 72 -14.02 8.74 -24.90
CA ILE A 72 -13.94 8.27 -23.51
C ILE A 72 -13.06 9.22 -22.70
N GLU A 73 -11.87 9.56 -23.22
CA GLU A 73 -10.94 10.49 -22.58
C GLU A 73 -11.56 11.89 -22.37
N ALA A 74 -12.31 12.40 -23.37
CA ALA A 74 -12.94 13.70 -23.26
C ALA A 74 -14.03 13.74 -22.16
N GLU A 75 -14.83 12.68 -22.02
CA GLU A 75 -15.83 12.62 -20.94
C GLU A 75 -15.16 12.41 -19.57
N GLU A 76 -14.09 11.60 -19.50
CA GLU A 76 -13.30 11.45 -18.27
C GLU A 76 -12.71 12.80 -17.83
N LEU A 77 -12.12 13.55 -18.76
CA LEU A 77 -11.59 14.89 -18.48
C LEU A 77 -12.70 15.86 -18.03
N ARG A 78 -13.87 15.81 -18.68
CA ARG A 78 -15.02 16.64 -18.31
C ARG A 78 -15.57 16.30 -16.93
N LEU A 79 -15.64 15.01 -16.59
CA LEU A 79 -16.04 14.57 -15.24
C LEU A 79 -15.00 14.97 -14.20
N ALA A 80 -13.71 14.90 -14.52
CA ALA A 80 -12.64 15.38 -13.66
C ALA A 80 -12.71 16.90 -13.44
N GLU A 81 -13.01 17.68 -14.48
CA GLU A 81 -13.18 19.14 -14.37
C GLU A 81 -14.40 19.52 -13.52
N ILE A 82 -15.51 18.80 -13.68
CA ILE A 82 -16.71 18.95 -12.83
C ILE A 82 -16.38 18.57 -11.38
N ALA A 83 -15.65 17.46 -11.16
CA ALA A 83 -15.21 17.04 -9.84
C ALA A 83 -14.27 18.07 -9.20
N ALA A 84 -13.34 18.65 -9.97
CA ALA A 84 -12.45 19.72 -9.54
C ALA A 84 -13.22 21.00 -9.20
N THR A 85 -14.27 21.33 -9.94
CA THR A 85 -15.17 22.47 -9.64
C THR A 85 -15.99 22.21 -8.37
N MET A 86 -16.36 20.95 -8.11
CA MET A 86 -17.06 20.53 -6.89
C MET A 86 -16.11 20.30 -5.69
N ALA A 87 -14.79 20.25 -5.92
CA ALA A 87 -13.81 20.20 -4.86
C ALA A 87 -13.89 21.52 -4.08
N LEU A 88 -14.27 21.42 -2.81
CA LEU A 88 -14.33 22.58 -1.92
C LEU A 88 -12.92 23.18 -1.83
N PRO A 89 -12.72 24.48 -2.14
CA PRO A 89 -11.42 25.12 -1.94
C PRO A 89 -10.97 24.91 -0.50
N GLY A 90 -9.76 24.39 -0.32
CA GLY A 90 -9.23 24.00 1.00
C GLY A 90 -9.59 22.58 1.44
N THR A 91 -9.62 21.60 0.53
CA THR A 91 -9.61 20.17 0.90
C THR A 91 -8.38 19.49 0.31
N LEU A 92 -7.59 18.81 1.14
CA LEU A 92 -6.50 17.93 0.72
C LEU A 92 -6.97 16.47 0.82
N SER A 93 -6.82 15.70 -0.25
CA SER A 93 -7.23 14.31 -0.38
C SER A 93 -6.01 13.38 -0.40
N VAL A 94 -5.99 12.41 0.52
CA VAL A 94 -4.90 11.48 0.76
C VAL A 94 -5.40 10.05 0.58
N ALA A 95 -4.81 9.32 -0.36
CA ALA A 95 -5.01 7.89 -0.51
C ALA A 95 -3.92 7.09 0.23
N PHE A 96 -4.24 5.87 0.67
CA PHE A 96 -3.23 4.96 1.23
C PHE A 96 -3.59 3.49 0.99
N VAL A 97 -2.57 2.69 0.70
CA VAL A 97 -2.73 1.22 0.57
C VAL A 97 -2.91 0.55 1.93
N PRO A 98 -3.52 -0.65 2.00
CA PRO A 98 -3.76 -1.34 3.26
C PRO A 98 -2.46 -1.58 4.03
N GLY A 99 -2.52 -1.55 5.36
CA GLY A 99 -1.36 -1.76 6.23
C GLY A 99 -0.47 -0.52 6.46
N VAL A 100 -0.63 0.55 5.67
CA VAL A 100 0.06 1.83 5.93
C VAL A 100 -0.66 2.60 7.02
N THR A 101 0.06 3.03 8.06
CA THR A 101 -0.50 3.84 9.14
C THR A 101 -0.24 5.33 8.89
N VAL A 102 -1.26 6.07 8.46
CA VAL A 102 -1.16 7.50 8.14
C VAL A 102 -1.51 8.45 9.31
N GLY A 103 -2.09 7.92 10.38
CA GLY A 103 -2.70 8.73 11.46
C GLY A 103 -1.79 9.78 12.10
N LYS A 104 -0.47 9.53 12.19
CA LYS A 104 0.47 10.54 12.73
C LYS A 104 0.57 11.79 11.86
N TRP A 105 0.45 11.64 10.54
CA TRP A 105 0.54 12.75 9.59
C TRP A 105 -0.79 13.47 9.47
N THR A 106 -1.92 12.74 9.55
CA THR A 106 -3.25 13.35 9.55
C THR A 106 -3.46 14.21 10.79
N LEU A 107 -3.09 13.71 11.98
CA LEU A 107 -3.14 14.49 13.23
C LEU A 107 -2.25 15.73 13.17
N ALA A 108 -1.04 15.60 12.61
CA ALA A 108 -0.14 16.73 12.45
C ALA A 108 -0.67 17.78 11.46
N TRP A 109 -1.34 17.35 10.40
CA TRP A 109 -2.01 18.23 9.44
C TRP A 109 -3.18 18.97 10.08
N GLU A 110 -4.12 18.26 10.69
CA GLU A 110 -5.30 18.84 11.35
C GLU A 110 -4.91 19.87 12.42
N SER A 111 -3.82 19.61 13.14
CA SER A 111 -3.28 20.55 14.13
C SER A 111 -2.68 21.82 13.52
N ARG A 112 -2.10 21.76 12.32
CA ARG A 112 -1.43 22.90 11.66
C ARG A 112 -2.34 23.68 10.71
N HIS A 113 -3.31 22.99 10.11
CA HIS A 113 -4.21 23.52 9.09
C HIS A 113 -5.68 23.23 9.42
N PRO A 114 -6.21 23.72 10.55
CA PRO A 114 -7.60 23.43 10.96
C PRO A 114 -8.66 23.99 10.00
N GLY A 115 -8.28 24.93 9.12
CA GLY A 115 -9.14 25.49 8.08
C GLY A 115 -9.13 24.72 6.75
N ILE A 116 -8.27 23.70 6.60
CA ILE A 116 -8.15 22.89 5.38
C ILE A 116 -8.56 21.46 5.71
N ALA A 117 -9.68 21.03 5.16
CA ALA A 117 -10.20 19.69 5.40
C ALA A 117 -9.24 18.63 4.83
N LEU A 118 -8.99 17.56 5.60
CA LEU A 118 -8.20 16.43 5.14
C LEU A 118 -9.12 15.23 4.90
N ARG A 119 -9.24 14.79 3.64
CA ARG A 119 -9.97 13.57 3.28
C ARG A 119 -8.97 12.43 3.15
N VAL A 120 -9.19 11.36 3.89
CA VAL A 120 -8.28 10.20 3.89
C VAL A 120 -9.06 8.97 3.46
N ARG A 121 -8.57 8.26 2.44
CA ARG A 121 -9.27 7.09 1.89
C ARG A 121 -8.35 5.88 1.71
N PRO A 122 -8.76 4.69 2.18
CA PRO A 122 -8.08 3.47 1.79
C PRO A 122 -8.35 3.19 0.31
N VAL A 123 -7.35 2.67 -0.38
CA VAL A 123 -7.44 2.23 -1.78
C VAL A 123 -6.75 0.89 -1.93
N ASP A 124 -7.16 0.10 -2.91
CA ASP A 124 -6.44 -1.12 -3.24
C ASP A 124 -5.06 -0.79 -3.83
N GLU A 125 -4.12 -1.72 -3.68
CA GLU A 125 -2.73 -1.51 -4.11
C GLU A 125 -2.64 -1.24 -5.62
N GLU A 126 -3.50 -1.89 -6.39
CA GLU A 126 -3.58 -1.77 -7.85
C GLU A 126 -4.08 -0.38 -8.30
N ASP A 127 -4.99 0.23 -7.54
CA ASP A 127 -5.58 1.54 -7.85
C ASP A 127 -4.76 2.71 -7.29
N SER A 128 -3.73 2.41 -6.49
CA SER A 128 -3.07 3.41 -5.63
C SER A 128 -2.39 4.56 -6.37
N VAL A 129 -2.10 4.39 -7.67
CA VAL A 129 -1.60 5.44 -8.56
C VAL A 129 -2.72 6.01 -9.44
N ALA A 130 -3.65 5.18 -9.92
CA ALA A 130 -4.77 5.62 -10.77
C ALA A 130 -5.60 6.72 -10.09
N VAL A 131 -5.82 6.61 -8.78
CA VAL A 131 -6.57 7.61 -8.01
C VAL A 131 -5.94 9.01 -8.01
N LEU A 132 -4.63 9.13 -8.29
CA LEU A 132 -3.97 10.42 -8.48
C LEU A 132 -4.27 11.01 -9.86
N ARG A 133 -4.24 10.16 -10.90
CA ARG A 133 -4.54 10.55 -12.28
C ARG A 133 -6.00 10.97 -12.44
N ASP A 134 -6.89 10.28 -11.73
CA ASP A 134 -8.32 10.53 -11.75
C ASP A 134 -8.72 11.75 -10.89
N GLY A 135 -7.77 12.43 -10.23
CA GLY A 135 -8.05 13.55 -9.33
C GLY A 135 -8.84 13.17 -8.07
N ILE A 136 -8.87 11.88 -7.72
CA ILE A 136 -9.59 11.38 -6.54
C ILE A 136 -8.76 11.61 -5.26
N ALA A 137 -7.44 11.64 -5.39
CA ALA A 137 -6.51 11.99 -4.33
C ALA A 137 -5.39 12.88 -4.87
N ASP A 138 -4.89 13.78 -4.03
CA ASP A 138 -3.77 14.66 -4.36
C ASP A 138 -2.43 13.97 -4.09
N VAL A 139 -2.39 13.16 -3.03
CA VAL A 139 -1.22 12.34 -2.65
C VAL A 139 -1.64 10.93 -2.27
N SER A 140 -0.76 9.97 -2.51
CA SER A 140 -1.01 8.55 -2.23
C SER A 140 0.16 7.90 -1.52
N PHE A 141 -0.12 7.08 -0.50
CA PHE A 141 0.88 6.21 0.11
C PHE A 141 0.85 4.84 -0.55
N VAL A 142 1.95 4.48 -1.22
CA VAL A 142 2.03 3.33 -2.13
C VAL A 142 3.16 2.37 -1.76
N ARG A 143 3.10 1.15 -2.28
CA ARG A 143 4.22 0.19 -2.28
C ARG A 143 5.06 0.34 -3.53
N LEU A 144 6.37 0.34 -3.35
CA LEU A 144 7.35 0.35 -4.43
C LEU A 144 7.64 -1.09 -4.91
N PRO A 145 7.96 -1.29 -6.20
CA PRO A 145 8.11 -0.24 -7.23
C PRO A 145 6.78 0.17 -7.87
N VAL A 146 6.60 1.48 -8.09
CA VAL A 146 5.56 2.00 -9.00
C VAL A 146 6.14 2.12 -10.41
N LYS A 147 5.37 1.68 -11.42
CA LYS A 147 5.77 1.69 -12.83
C LYS A 147 5.01 2.78 -13.59
N ASP A 148 5.08 4.01 -13.11
CA ASP A 148 4.43 5.17 -13.71
C ASP A 148 5.45 6.33 -13.75
N HIS A 149 5.31 7.20 -14.76
CA HIS A 149 6.21 8.31 -15.06
C HIS A 149 5.58 9.66 -14.64
N GLY A 150 6.38 10.69 -14.39
CA GLY A 150 5.85 12.00 -13.95
C GLY A 150 5.22 11.93 -12.56
N LEU A 151 5.73 11.04 -11.71
CA LEU A 151 5.39 10.97 -10.30
C LEU A 151 6.52 11.56 -9.48
N GLY A 152 6.18 12.47 -8.57
CA GLY A 152 7.05 12.78 -7.45
C GLY A 152 7.01 11.62 -6.45
N VAL A 153 8.17 11.16 -5.99
CA VAL A 153 8.28 10.00 -5.10
C VAL A 153 9.20 10.30 -3.92
N ILE A 154 8.70 10.12 -2.70
CA ILE A 154 9.53 10.16 -1.48
C ILE A 154 9.42 8.82 -0.75
N PRO A 155 10.50 8.02 -0.72
CA PRO A 155 10.57 6.80 0.09
C PRO A 155 10.48 7.12 1.59
N LEU A 156 9.74 6.32 2.35
CA LEU A 156 9.49 6.53 3.77
C LEU A 156 10.14 5.46 4.63
N TYR A 157 9.84 4.20 4.39
CA TYR A 157 10.39 3.06 5.14
C TYR A 157 10.27 1.76 4.33
N GLN A 158 10.98 0.72 4.77
CA GLN A 158 10.87 -0.63 4.23
C GLN A 158 10.00 -1.50 5.13
N GLU A 159 9.17 -2.34 4.52
CA GLU A 159 8.34 -3.33 5.18
C GLU A 159 9.10 -4.67 5.26
N THR A 160 9.08 -5.27 6.45
CA THR A 160 9.60 -6.61 6.66
C THR A 160 8.71 -7.64 5.97
N ALA A 161 9.28 -8.50 5.15
CA ALA A 161 8.58 -9.65 4.59
C ALA A 161 8.38 -10.73 5.67
N VAL A 162 7.18 -11.29 5.74
CA VAL A 162 6.83 -12.39 6.64
C VAL A 162 6.13 -13.49 5.86
N VAL A 163 6.34 -14.73 6.28
CA VAL A 163 5.50 -15.86 5.89
C VAL A 163 4.40 -16.03 6.93
N VAL A 164 3.16 -16.11 6.47
CA VAL A 164 2.01 -16.48 7.30
C VAL A 164 1.76 -17.97 7.10
N VAL A 165 1.70 -18.70 8.22
CA VAL A 165 1.47 -20.15 8.28
C VAL A 165 0.39 -20.47 9.30
N SER A 166 -0.26 -21.63 9.17
CA SER A 166 -1.12 -22.15 10.25
C SER A 166 -0.31 -22.34 11.54
N LYS A 167 -0.93 -22.14 12.70
CA LYS A 167 -0.27 -22.35 14.01
C LYS A 167 0.28 -23.77 14.23
N ASP A 168 -0.30 -24.75 13.52
CA ASP A 168 0.08 -26.17 13.62
C ASP A 168 1.17 -26.54 12.61
N HIS A 169 1.61 -25.59 11.78
CA HIS A 169 2.66 -25.77 10.78
C HIS A 169 4.06 -25.82 11.42
N PRO A 170 5.01 -26.67 10.95
CA PRO A 170 6.36 -26.73 11.52
C PRO A 170 7.09 -25.38 11.60
N ILE A 171 6.92 -24.52 10.58
CA ILE A 171 7.46 -23.14 10.55
C ILE A 171 7.03 -22.31 11.77
N ALA A 172 5.86 -22.59 12.37
CA ALA A 172 5.37 -21.87 13.55
C ALA A 172 6.32 -21.99 14.75
N LEU A 173 7.16 -23.02 14.80
CA LEU A 173 8.13 -23.27 15.87
C LEU A 173 9.39 -22.42 15.78
N PHE A 174 9.66 -21.78 14.63
CA PHE A 174 10.85 -20.97 14.41
C PHE A 174 10.54 -19.49 14.68
N ASP A 175 11.53 -18.72 15.12
CA ASP A 175 11.36 -17.27 15.31
C ASP A 175 11.42 -16.50 13.98
N SER A 176 12.17 -17.02 13.00
CA SER A 176 12.30 -16.51 11.63
C SER A 176 12.73 -17.65 10.69
N VAL A 177 12.56 -17.46 9.38
CA VAL A 177 12.95 -18.42 8.34
C VAL A 177 13.67 -17.73 7.17
N THR A 178 14.19 -18.54 6.25
CA THR A 178 14.73 -18.10 4.96
C THR A 178 13.82 -18.54 3.81
N LEU A 179 14.01 -18.00 2.60
CA LEU A 179 13.32 -18.45 1.40
C LEU A 179 13.64 -19.91 1.08
N ALA A 180 14.85 -20.38 1.41
CA ALA A 180 15.24 -21.77 1.24
C ALA A 180 14.39 -22.71 2.12
N ASP A 181 14.03 -22.28 3.34
CA ASP A 181 13.16 -23.05 4.23
C ASP A 181 11.71 -23.13 3.71
N LEU A 182 11.33 -22.25 2.77
CA LEU A 182 10.01 -22.21 2.14
C LEU A 182 9.98 -22.93 0.78
N ALA A 183 11.11 -23.46 0.30
CA ALA A 183 11.23 -23.98 -1.06
C ALA A 183 10.31 -25.19 -1.33
N ASP A 184 10.05 -26.01 -0.31
CA ASP A 184 9.18 -27.18 -0.40
C ASP A 184 7.71 -26.85 -0.04
N GLU A 185 7.42 -25.61 0.35
CA GLU A 185 6.09 -25.19 0.80
C GLU A 185 5.19 -24.75 -0.35
N LYS A 186 3.90 -25.06 -0.26
CA LYS A 186 2.92 -24.58 -1.23
C LYS A 186 2.58 -23.12 -0.95
N ILE A 187 3.14 -22.21 -1.75
CA ILE A 187 2.82 -20.78 -1.67
C ILE A 187 1.44 -20.54 -2.30
N VAL A 188 0.50 -20.06 -1.47
CA VAL A 188 -0.78 -19.54 -1.93
C VAL A 188 -0.50 -18.26 -2.71
N ARG A 189 -0.87 -18.24 -3.99
CA ARG A 189 -0.80 -16.99 -4.79
C ARG A 189 -1.63 -15.92 -4.10
N LYS A 190 -1.10 -14.70 -4.00
CA LYS A 190 -1.84 -13.51 -3.51
C LYS A 190 -3.15 -13.42 -4.32
N PRO A 191 -4.31 -13.75 -3.73
CA PRO A 191 -5.60 -13.55 -4.39
C PRO A 191 -5.86 -12.04 -4.51
N PRO A 192 -6.84 -11.62 -5.32
CA PRO A 192 -7.26 -10.22 -5.39
C PRO A 192 -7.56 -9.64 -4.00
N ILE A 193 -8.09 -10.49 -3.10
CA ILE A 193 -8.37 -10.15 -1.71
C ILE A 193 -7.38 -10.88 -0.79
N VAL A 194 -6.56 -10.14 -0.06
CA VAL A 194 -5.50 -10.73 0.78
C VAL A 194 -6.07 -11.53 1.97
N SER A 195 -7.25 -11.18 2.49
CA SER A 195 -7.92 -11.95 3.56
C SER A 195 -8.14 -13.40 3.16
N ASP A 196 -8.55 -13.65 1.91
CA ASP A 196 -8.82 -15.00 1.40
C ASP A 196 -7.55 -15.86 1.42
N ALA A 197 -6.39 -15.24 1.16
CA ALA A 197 -5.11 -15.92 1.24
C ALA A 197 -4.84 -16.43 2.67
N VAL A 198 -5.10 -15.57 3.66
CA VAL A 198 -4.91 -15.89 5.07
C VAL A 198 -5.92 -16.93 5.54
N GLU A 199 -7.15 -16.92 5.02
CA GLU A 199 -8.14 -17.97 5.26
C GLU A 199 -7.70 -19.33 4.72
N LEU A 200 -7.15 -19.37 3.50
CA LEU A 200 -6.59 -20.59 2.92
C LEU A 200 -5.41 -21.12 3.73
N VAL A 201 -4.54 -20.23 4.23
CA VAL A 201 -3.44 -20.62 5.13
C VAL A 201 -3.97 -21.18 6.44
N ALA A 202 -4.98 -20.55 7.05
CA ALA A 202 -5.61 -21.04 8.27
C ALA A 202 -6.24 -22.43 8.07
N ALA A 203 -6.78 -22.70 6.88
CA ALA A 203 -7.30 -24.01 6.48
C ALA A 203 -6.20 -25.05 6.15
N GLY A 204 -4.91 -24.70 6.25
CA GLY A 204 -3.79 -25.60 6.00
C GLY A 204 -3.52 -25.88 4.51
N VAL A 205 -4.04 -25.04 3.60
CA VAL A 205 -3.87 -25.22 2.15
C VAL A 205 -2.45 -24.91 1.67
N GLY A 206 -1.70 -24.11 2.45
CA GLY A 206 -0.34 -23.69 2.15
C GLY A 206 0.11 -22.54 3.05
N VAL A 207 1.06 -21.75 2.55
CA VAL A 207 1.65 -20.57 3.22
C VAL A 207 1.54 -19.34 2.32
N VAL A 208 1.62 -18.12 2.86
CA VAL A 208 1.63 -16.89 2.05
C VAL A 208 2.69 -15.91 2.52
N LEU A 209 3.42 -15.31 1.56
CA LEU A 209 4.38 -14.23 1.82
C LEU A 209 3.67 -12.89 1.72
N LEU A 210 3.77 -12.07 2.78
CA LEU A 210 3.14 -10.76 2.86
C LEU A 210 4.06 -9.76 3.56
N PRO A 211 3.88 -8.44 3.34
CA PRO A 211 4.42 -7.45 4.24
C PRO A 211 3.88 -7.66 5.66
N GLN A 212 4.72 -7.43 6.69
CA GLN A 212 4.34 -7.62 8.09
C GLN A 212 3.12 -6.76 8.49
N SER A 213 3.00 -5.57 7.92
CA SER A 213 1.86 -4.66 8.12
C SER A 213 0.53 -5.31 7.71
N ILE A 214 0.51 -5.99 6.55
CA ILE A 214 -0.65 -6.70 6.02
C ILE A 214 -0.96 -7.96 6.84
N ALA A 215 0.07 -8.71 7.23
CA ALA A 215 -0.11 -9.87 8.10
C ALA A 215 -0.72 -9.49 9.46
N ARG A 216 -0.36 -8.30 10.00
CA ARG A 216 -0.96 -7.75 11.22
C ARG A 216 -2.41 -7.32 11.00
N LEU A 217 -2.73 -6.74 9.84
CA LEU A 217 -4.08 -6.32 9.49
C LEU A 217 -5.07 -7.50 9.46
N HIS A 218 -4.61 -8.66 8.97
CA HIS A 218 -5.40 -9.90 8.88
C HIS A 218 -5.05 -10.92 9.98
N ALA A 219 -4.53 -10.46 11.12
CA ALA A 219 -4.14 -11.35 12.21
C ALA A 219 -5.34 -12.14 12.75
N ARG A 220 -5.14 -13.45 12.93
CA ARG A 220 -6.13 -14.38 13.50
C ARG A 220 -5.43 -15.41 14.39
N LYS A 221 -6.19 -16.05 15.29
CA LYS A 221 -5.64 -16.88 16.39
C LYS A 221 -5.00 -18.20 15.94
N ASP A 222 -5.33 -18.66 14.75
CA ASP A 222 -4.96 -19.95 14.15
C ASP A 222 -3.88 -19.81 13.07
N VAL A 223 -3.34 -18.61 12.86
CA VAL A 223 -2.15 -18.38 12.02
C VAL A 223 -1.07 -17.66 12.80
N VAL A 224 0.17 -17.78 12.34
CA VAL A 224 1.32 -17.05 12.86
C VAL A 224 2.15 -16.50 11.71
N ALA A 225 2.70 -15.31 11.89
CA ALA A 225 3.59 -14.67 10.93
C ALA A 225 5.05 -14.78 11.39
N ARG A 226 5.94 -15.29 10.53
CA ARG A 226 7.38 -15.40 10.80
C ARG A 226 8.19 -14.55 9.81
N PRO A 227 9.12 -13.69 10.28
CA PRO A 227 10.02 -12.95 9.41
C PRO A 227 10.78 -13.86 8.45
N VAL A 228 10.89 -13.43 7.19
CA VAL A 228 11.73 -14.06 6.18
C VAL A 228 12.96 -13.21 5.95
N THR A 229 14.11 -13.70 6.39
CA THR A 229 15.32 -12.89 6.59
C THR A 229 16.04 -12.50 5.30
N ASP A 230 15.86 -13.26 4.23
CA ASP A 230 16.49 -13.11 2.91
C ASP A 230 15.47 -12.81 1.80
N ALA A 231 14.22 -12.53 2.16
CA ALA A 231 13.21 -12.11 1.20
C ALA A 231 13.41 -10.64 0.78
N PRO A 232 13.13 -10.29 -0.49
CA PRO A 232 13.11 -8.91 -0.93
C PRO A 232 12.16 -8.07 -0.07
N GLN A 233 12.63 -6.91 0.38
CA GLN A 233 11.80 -5.98 1.14
C GLN A 233 10.99 -5.08 0.21
N THR A 234 9.78 -4.72 0.64
CA THR A 234 8.93 -3.77 -0.07
C THR A 234 9.08 -2.39 0.54
N GLY A 235 9.26 -1.35 -0.27
CA GLY A 235 9.33 0.03 0.21
C GLY A 235 7.95 0.69 0.24
N ILE A 236 7.68 1.50 1.27
CA ILE A 236 6.54 2.44 1.29
C ILE A 236 7.04 3.83 0.90
N ALA A 237 6.30 4.48 0.02
CA ALA A 237 6.55 5.86 -0.40
C ALA A 237 5.27 6.69 -0.33
N ILE A 238 5.41 8.01 -0.23
CA ILE A 238 4.37 8.95 -0.64
C ILE A 238 4.64 9.37 -2.08
N VAL A 239 3.59 9.42 -2.89
CA VAL A 239 3.64 9.80 -4.30
C VAL A 239 2.56 10.81 -4.66
N TRP A 240 2.82 11.60 -5.69
CA TRP A 240 1.95 12.62 -6.25
C TRP A 240 2.27 12.83 -7.74
N ILE A 241 1.40 13.52 -8.48
CA ILE A 241 1.68 13.92 -9.87
C ILE A 241 2.69 15.08 -9.85
N GLU A 242 3.85 14.91 -10.47
CA GLU A 242 4.98 15.84 -10.37
C GLU A 242 4.63 17.25 -10.87
N ASP A 243 3.83 17.34 -11.93
CA ASP A 243 3.44 18.59 -12.58
C ASP A 243 2.25 19.29 -11.90
N ASP A 244 1.64 18.67 -10.88
CA ASP A 244 0.43 19.16 -10.20
C ASP A 244 0.66 19.33 -8.69
N LEU A 245 1.82 19.90 -8.33
CA LEU A 245 2.21 20.11 -6.94
C LEU A 245 1.62 21.42 -6.38
N THR A 246 0.59 21.31 -5.54
CA THR A 246 -0.03 22.46 -4.86
C THR A 246 0.69 22.84 -3.56
N ALA A 247 0.42 24.04 -3.04
CA ALA A 247 1.01 24.51 -1.78
C ALA A 247 0.61 23.63 -0.58
N GLU A 248 -0.63 23.14 -0.58
CA GLU A 248 -1.15 22.23 0.44
C GLU A 248 -0.43 20.88 0.39
N MET A 249 -0.17 20.35 -0.81
CA MET A 249 0.60 19.13 -1.00
C MET A 249 2.05 19.30 -0.53
N GLU A 250 2.70 20.41 -0.86
CA GLU A 250 4.07 20.70 -0.41
C GLU A 250 4.19 20.71 1.12
N GLU A 251 3.20 21.30 1.80
CA GLU A 251 3.20 21.36 3.26
C GLU A 251 2.90 19.99 3.88
N PHE A 252 1.98 19.21 3.30
CA PHE A 252 1.69 17.84 3.76
C PHE A 252 2.91 16.93 3.55
N ILE A 253 3.57 17.01 2.40
CA ILE A 253 4.84 16.33 2.14
C ILE A 253 5.91 16.80 3.15
N GLY A 254 5.94 18.09 3.48
CA GLY A 254 6.77 18.64 4.55
C GLY A 254 6.55 17.95 5.89
N ILE A 255 5.29 17.81 6.32
CA ILE A 255 4.89 17.07 7.52
C ILE A 255 5.32 15.61 7.45
N VAL A 256 5.14 14.95 6.30
CA VAL A 256 5.53 13.56 6.10
C VAL A 256 7.03 13.36 6.27
N ARG A 257 7.83 14.31 5.78
CA ARG A 257 9.29 14.37 5.94
C ARG A 257 9.75 14.78 7.33
N GLY A 258 8.84 15.09 8.25
CA GLY A 258 9.16 15.48 9.62
C GLY A 258 9.52 16.97 9.79
N ARG A 259 9.17 17.83 8.83
CA ARG A 259 9.32 19.29 8.99
C ARG A 259 8.47 19.75 10.17
N THR A 260 9.10 20.38 11.16
CA THR A 260 8.41 20.95 12.32
C THR A 260 7.76 22.28 11.95
N ALA A 261 6.66 22.66 12.64
CA ALA A 261 5.88 23.86 12.36
C ALA A 261 6.69 25.17 12.45
N ALA A 262 7.87 25.16 13.08
CA ALA A 262 8.75 26.32 13.22
C ALA A 262 9.62 26.60 11.97
N SER A 263 9.47 25.82 10.90
CA SER A 263 10.31 25.92 9.69
C SER A 263 9.62 26.59 8.48
N SER A 264 8.37 27.06 8.60
CA SER A 264 7.75 27.87 7.55
C SER A 264 8.28 29.30 7.62
N ARG A 265 8.88 29.76 6.52
CA ARG A 265 9.66 31.00 6.42
C ARG A 265 8.80 32.23 6.73
N SER A 266 9.23 33.02 7.71
CA SER A 266 8.96 34.46 7.73
C SER A 266 9.76 35.14 6.61
N GLY A 267 9.07 35.83 5.70
CA GLY A 267 9.69 36.70 4.70
C GLY A 267 9.91 38.11 5.24
N SER A 268 11.20 38.48 5.44
CA SER A 268 11.95 39.73 5.13
C SER A 268 11.31 41.14 5.23
N PRO A 269 12.08 42.27 5.37
CA PRO A 269 13.36 42.53 4.66
C PRO A 269 14.45 43.39 5.37
N LEU A 270 15.57 43.54 4.64
CA LEU A 270 16.66 44.54 4.72
C LEU A 270 17.91 44.22 5.57
N SER A 271 19.00 43.82 4.88
CA SER A 271 20.22 44.65 4.74
C SER A 271 21.26 43.89 3.93
N GLU A 272 21.61 44.43 2.76
CA GLU A 272 22.93 44.21 2.15
C GLU A 272 24.03 44.68 3.12
N ALA A 273 25.19 44.00 3.11
CA ALA A 273 26.53 44.57 2.90
C ALA A 273 27.64 43.79 3.64
N ALA A 274 28.78 43.71 2.95
CA ALA A 274 30.15 43.54 3.44
C ALA A 274 30.65 42.12 3.83
N GLY A 275 31.31 41.45 2.87
CA GLY A 275 32.76 41.58 2.67
C GLY A 275 33.73 41.18 3.81
N SER A 276 34.71 40.34 3.42
CA SER A 276 36.06 40.11 3.99
C SER A 276 36.15 39.47 5.38
N ASP A 277 36.69 38.26 5.53
CA ASP A 277 38.10 37.84 5.52
C ASP A 277 38.69 37.78 6.95
N THR A 278 39.64 36.87 7.14
CA THR A 278 40.59 36.68 8.26
C THR A 278 40.30 35.64 9.37
N ASP A 279 41.09 34.57 9.28
CA ASP A 279 42.06 34.05 10.26
C ASP A 279 41.62 33.53 11.66
N ARG A 280 41.85 32.21 11.81
CA ARG A 280 42.71 31.52 12.81
C ARG A 280 42.46 31.60 14.32
N ALA A 281 42.84 30.44 14.90
CA ALA A 281 43.35 30.15 16.24
C ALA A 281 42.29 29.89 17.33
N VAL A 282 42.08 28.62 17.73
CA VAL A 282 42.86 27.84 18.73
C VAL A 282 42.72 28.42 20.13
N GLY A 283 42.12 27.63 21.03
CA GLY A 283 42.04 27.98 22.44
C GLY A 283 41.29 26.92 23.25
N SER A 284 41.96 25.81 23.54
CA SER A 284 41.57 24.84 24.54
C SER A 284 41.48 25.44 25.95
N GLY A 285 40.52 24.99 26.75
CA GLY A 285 40.80 24.61 28.13
C GLY A 285 39.99 25.25 29.25
N SER A 286 39.72 24.39 30.23
CA SER A 286 39.23 24.62 31.60
C SER A 286 37.70 24.72 31.74
N SER A 287 37.02 23.75 32.36
CA SER A 287 37.13 23.22 33.74
C SER A 287 36.94 24.31 34.80
N SER A 288 35.76 24.34 35.42
CA SER A 288 35.55 24.38 36.86
C SER A 288 34.08 24.75 37.11
N SER A 289 33.33 23.82 37.71
CA SER A 289 32.92 23.91 39.11
C SER A 289 31.61 24.68 39.31
N SER A 290 30.60 23.93 39.74
CA SER A 290 29.45 24.41 40.48
C SER A 290 29.85 25.34 41.62
N PRO A 291 28.89 26.12 42.15
CA PRO A 291 28.45 25.76 43.49
C PRO A 291 26.93 25.78 43.67
N SER A 292 26.54 24.89 44.58
CA SER A 292 25.24 24.71 45.22
C SER A 292 24.87 25.85 46.18
N SER A 293 23.57 26.15 46.27
CA SER A 293 22.86 26.60 47.48
C SER A 293 21.36 26.35 47.27
N GLU A 294 20.76 25.35 47.94
CA GLU A 294 20.19 25.32 49.30
C GLU A 294 18.76 25.91 49.45
N LYS A 295 17.88 25.03 49.97
CA LYS A 295 16.66 25.24 50.79
C LYS A 295 15.48 25.94 50.09
N SER A 296 14.21 25.61 50.31
CA SER A 296 13.42 24.90 51.35
C SER A 296 11.97 24.86 50.77
N GLY A 297 11.01 24.01 51.13
CA GLY A 297 10.81 23.05 52.21
C GLY A 297 9.33 22.61 52.18
N ALA A 298 8.91 22.00 53.29
CA ALA A 298 7.54 21.65 53.70
C ALA A 298 6.95 20.31 53.19
N ALA A 299 6.73 19.46 54.19
CA ALA A 299 6.21 18.10 54.17
C ALA A 299 4.68 18.02 54.12
N LYS A 300 4.15 16.83 53.79
CA LYS A 300 3.28 16.05 54.70
C LYS A 300 3.05 14.60 54.24
N SER A 301 3.29 13.70 55.19
CA SER A 301 2.63 12.40 55.49
C SER A 301 1.48 11.93 54.57
N GLY A 302 1.32 10.65 54.23
CA GLY A 302 1.97 9.44 54.72
C GLY A 302 1.24 8.17 54.25
N GLN A 303 1.56 7.08 54.95
CA GLN A 303 0.99 5.72 54.89
C GLN A 303 1.52 4.77 53.80
N ALA A 304 2.41 3.91 54.27
CA ALA A 304 2.79 2.63 53.67
C ALA A 304 1.61 1.64 53.67
N LYS A 305 1.49 0.83 52.61
CA LYS A 305 1.14 -0.58 52.73
C LYS A 305 1.95 -1.41 51.72
N SER A 306 2.70 -2.32 52.31
CA SER A 306 3.42 -3.47 51.77
C SER A 306 2.51 -4.46 51.02
N ALA A 307 2.98 -5.03 49.92
CA ALA A 307 2.76 -6.45 49.59
C ALA A 307 3.79 -6.95 48.56
N ALA A 308 4.71 -7.76 49.07
CA ALA A 308 5.56 -8.79 48.47
C ALA A 308 5.44 -9.06 46.96
N GLY A 309 6.57 -8.83 46.27
CA GLY A 309 6.93 -9.58 45.08
C GLY A 309 7.51 -10.95 45.45
N ALA A 310 7.18 -11.97 44.67
CA ALA A 310 7.92 -13.23 44.62
C ALA A 310 7.96 -13.71 43.17
N ALA A 311 9.08 -13.40 42.51
CA ALA A 311 9.47 -13.97 41.23
C ALA A 311 9.86 -15.45 41.39
N LYS A 312 9.43 -16.32 40.48
CA LYS A 312 10.08 -17.60 40.19
C LYS A 312 10.13 -17.87 38.69
N LYS A 313 11.33 -17.71 38.13
CA LYS A 313 11.77 -18.32 36.86
C LYS A 313 11.76 -19.86 36.99
N PRO A 314 11.55 -20.60 35.90
CA PRO A 314 12.22 -21.87 35.71
C PRO A 314 13.27 -21.79 34.59
N LYS A 315 14.23 -22.71 34.73
CA LYS A 315 15.56 -22.75 34.11
C LYS A 315 15.53 -23.22 32.67
N ALA A 316 16.44 -22.64 31.87
CA ALA A 316 16.91 -23.18 30.61
C ALA A 316 17.52 -24.57 30.81
N ARG A 317 17.22 -25.49 29.89
CA ARG A 317 17.88 -26.80 29.79
C ARG A 317 18.40 -26.97 28.37
N GLN A 318 19.73 -26.91 28.26
CA GLN A 318 20.48 -27.31 27.07
C GLN A 318 20.15 -28.76 26.69
N VAL A 319 19.94 -29.02 25.40
CA VAL A 319 20.14 -30.35 24.82
C VAL A 319 20.95 -30.19 23.54
N LYS A 320 22.07 -30.92 23.52
CA LYS A 320 23.07 -31.00 22.46
C LYS A 320 22.52 -31.72 21.23
N HIS A 321 23.04 -31.31 20.07
CA HIS A 321 22.95 -31.99 18.79
C HIS A 321 23.25 -33.50 18.87
N SER A 322 22.45 -34.30 18.17
CA SER A 322 22.93 -35.54 17.57
C SER A 322 22.36 -35.68 16.16
N ARG A 323 23.26 -35.76 15.19
CA ARG A 323 23.01 -36.16 13.80
C ARG A 323 22.60 -37.63 13.79
N GLY A 324 21.55 -37.96 13.05
CA GLY A 324 21.15 -39.36 12.81
C GLY A 324 20.36 -39.47 11.51
N ALA A 325 21.00 -40.02 10.50
CA ALA A 325 20.46 -40.30 9.18
C ALA A 325 19.24 -41.24 9.25
N LEU A 326 18.20 -40.97 8.45
CA LEU A 326 17.19 -41.95 8.09
C LEU A 326 17.26 -42.20 6.59
N GLN A 327 17.92 -43.31 6.22
CA GLN A 327 17.81 -43.92 4.90
C GLN A 327 16.56 -44.81 4.83
N ALA A 328 15.95 -44.74 3.65
CA ALA A 328 14.77 -45.45 3.21
C ALA A 328 14.84 -46.98 3.40
N ARG A 329 13.71 -47.57 3.81
CA ARG A 329 13.43 -48.99 3.63
C ARG A 329 12.23 -49.15 2.70
N ASN A 330 12.54 -49.38 1.43
CA ASN A 330 11.62 -49.91 0.44
C ASN A 330 11.77 -51.44 0.42
N ARG A 331 10.71 -52.20 0.71
CA ARG A 331 10.67 -53.65 0.49
C ARG A 331 9.43 -54.03 -0.31
N LYS A 332 9.66 -54.20 -1.61
CA LYS A 332 8.90 -55.11 -2.48
C LYS A 332 8.83 -56.50 -1.83
N ARG A 333 7.63 -57.08 -1.78
CA ARG A 333 7.41 -58.51 -1.98
C ARG A 333 6.14 -58.67 -2.81
N GLY A 334 6.33 -59.13 -4.05
CA GLY A 334 5.26 -59.70 -4.84
C GLY A 334 5.20 -61.22 -4.65
N GLY A 335 4.02 -61.79 -4.95
CA GLY A 335 3.88 -63.09 -5.60
C GLY A 335 3.65 -64.30 -4.69
N GLY A 336 2.45 -64.90 -4.83
CA GLY A 336 2.34 -66.36 -4.94
C GLY A 336 1.27 -67.04 -4.10
N ARG A 337 0.03 -67.09 -4.60
CA ARG A 337 -0.71 -68.28 -5.08
C ARG A 337 -2.20 -68.03 -5.05
#